data_AF-A0A562BDT8-F1
#
_entry.id   AF-A0A562BDT8-F1
#
_cell.length_a   1.000
_cell.length_b   1.000
_cell.length_c   1.000
_cell.angle_alpha   90.00
_cell.angle_beta   90.00
_cell.angle_gamma   90.00
#
_symmetry.space_group_name_H-M   'P 1'
#
loop_
_entity.id
_entity.type
_entity.pdbx_description
1 polymer ?
#
loop_
_entity_poly.entity_id
_entity_poly.type
_entity_poly.pdbx_seq_one_letter_code
_entity_poly.pdbx_strand_id
1 'polypeptide(L)'
;MDDNQDAPVPDMPEQQGGATLHRLPERRPPAHLAHIKGWGADLDRRNRPAVPKERTPPRLEGLHWHDAGQQPLRMKVFHSTERPGMTPVFGTSVPPSGFSGRLREMAYRLSENDVRHWLLLLFADRVNVAEGLGQDLAQGHVPNVFAEMGGRAELRHNRAGLFTKVAVASLAVGVGYLLLTRRHRTAMED
;
A
#
# COMPACT_ATOMS: atom_id res chain seq x y z
N MET A 1 -48.27 47.71 50.83
CA MET A 1 -49.19 46.78 50.18
C MET A 1 -48.41 45.96 49.17
N ASP A 2 -48.16 44.67 49.29
CA ASP A 2 -48.19 43.65 50.36
C ASP A 2 -47.39 42.49 49.71
N ASP A 3 -46.36 41.99 50.36
CA ASP A 3 -46.36 40.68 51.04
C ASP A 3 -47.01 39.53 50.24
N ASN A 4 -46.17 38.63 49.69
CA ASN A 4 -46.42 37.19 49.67
C ASN A 4 -45.19 36.45 49.12
N GLN A 5 -44.30 35.86 49.93
CA GLN A 5 -44.43 34.71 50.84
C GLN A 5 -43.56 33.57 50.32
N ASP A 6 -42.46 33.35 51.03
CA ASP A 6 -41.77 32.08 51.14
C ASP A 6 -42.78 30.97 51.44
N ALA A 7 -42.98 30.06 50.48
CA ALA A 7 -43.63 28.79 50.73
C ALA A 7 -42.52 27.73 50.86
N PRO A 8 -42.42 26.99 51.99
CA PRO A 8 -41.50 25.86 52.09
C PRO A 8 -41.96 24.76 51.13
N VAL A 9 -41.04 24.34 50.25
CA VAL A 9 -41.24 23.17 49.40
C VAL A 9 -41.41 21.95 50.32
N PRO A 10 -42.49 21.15 50.19
CA PRO A 10 -42.72 20.01 51.05
C PRO A 10 -41.64 18.95 50.87
N ASP A 11 -41.14 18.41 52.00
CA ASP A 11 -40.23 17.27 52.03
C ASP A 11 -40.87 16.06 51.34
N MET A 12 -40.41 15.77 50.13
CA MET A 12 -40.78 14.57 49.40
C MET A 12 -39.94 13.41 49.93
N PRO A 13 -40.55 12.29 50.38
CA PRO A 13 -39.82 11.15 50.89
C PRO A 13 -38.93 10.54 49.80
N GLU A 14 -37.71 10.19 50.20
CA GLU A 14 -36.70 9.50 49.42
C GLU A 14 -37.30 8.33 48.61
N GLN A 15 -37.42 8.52 47.30
CA GLN A 15 -37.59 7.41 46.37
C GLN A 15 -36.20 6.83 46.08
N GLN A 16 -35.76 5.95 46.98
CA GLN A 16 -34.64 5.05 46.77
C GLN A 16 -34.98 4.09 45.63
N GLY A 17 -34.50 4.37 44.41
CA GLY A 17 -34.81 3.50 43.28
C GLY A 17 -34.46 4.06 41.90
N GLY A 18 -33.36 4.80 41.76
CA GLY A 18 -32.84 5.21 40.46
C GLY A 18 -31.45 4.62 40.26
N ALA A 19 -31.26 3.80 39.23
CA ALA A 19 -29.98 3.24 38.86
C ALA A 19 -28.95 4.38 38.72
N THR A 20 -28.14 4.55 39.75
CA THR A 20 -27.00 5.47 39.78
C THR A 20 -26.04 5.01 38.70
N LEU A 21 -26.16 5.56 37.49
CA LEU A 21 -25.05 5.60 36.55
C LEU A 21 -23.94 6.34 37.29
N HIS A 22 -23.05 5.55 37.86
CA HIS A 22 -21.90 5.97 38.64
C HIS A 22 -21.21 7.07 37.84
N ARG A 23 -21.41 8.33 38.24
CA ARG A 23 -20.68 9.47 37.69
C ARG A 23 -19.23 9.22 38.12
N LEU A 24 -18.46 8.59 37.24
CA LEU A 24 -17.08 8.28 37.49
C LEU A 24 -16.41 9.62 37.85
N PRO A 25 -15.71 9.72 38.99
CA PRO A 25 -14.96 10.91 39.32
C PRO A 25 -14.05 11.25 38.13
N GLU A 26 -13.87 12.53 37.86
CA GLU A 26 -13.09 13.06 36.74
C GLU A 26 -11.63 12.59 36.86
N ARG A 27 -11.37 11.35 36.39
CA ARG A 27 -10.08 10.68 36.55
C ARG A 27 -9.11 11.36 35.61
N ARG A 28 -8.22 12.18 36.18
CA ARG A 28 -6.98 12.52 35.49
C ARG A 28 -6.32 11.23 35.03
N PRO A 29 -5.79 11.20 33.79
CA PRO A 29 -5.10 10.03 33.29
C PRO A 29 -4.02 9.54 34.27
N PRO A 30 -3.95 8.23 34.62
CA PRO A 30 -2.87 7.72 35.45
C PRO A 30 -1.48 8.10 34.92
N ALA A 31 -0.72 8.86 35.70
CA ALA A 31 0.59 9.39 35.30
C ALA A 31 1.60 8.31 34.88
N HIS A 32 1.44 7.09 35.40
CA HIS A 32 2.31 5.96 35.07
C HIS A 32 2.15 5.46 33.62
N LEU A 33 1.05 5.79 32.93
CA LEU A 33 0.80 5.35 31.54
C LEU A 33 1.22 6.39 30.50
N ALA A 34 1.65 7.58 30.94
CA ALA A 34 2.06 8.69 30.07
C ALA A 34 3.29 8.36 29.19
N HIS A 35 4.06 7.32 29.53
CA HIS A 35 5.19 6.85 28.73
C HIS A 35 4.77 6.13 27.44
N ILE A 36 3.51 5.67 27.33
CA ILE A 36 2.98 4.99 26.15
C ILE A 36 2.57 6.04 25.13
N LYS A 37 3.24 6.05 23.97
CA LYS A 37 2.93 6.98 22.87
C LYS A 37 1.49 6.77 22.37
N GLY A 38 0.64 7.79 22.51
CA GLY A 38 -0.76 7.77 22.06
C GLY A 38 -1.77 7.25 23.08
N TRP A 39 -1.35 6.91 24.29
CA TRP A 39 -2.26 6.50 25.36
C TRP A 39 -3.20 7.65 25.77
N GLY A 40 -4.47 7.34 26.02
CA GLY A 40 -5.50 8.31 26.38
C GLY A 40 -6.18 9.01 25.19
N ALA A 41 -6.02 8.52 23.96
CA ALA A 41 -6.69 9.03 22.77
C ALA A 41 -8.22 8.79 22.76
N ASP A 42 -8.66 7.73 23.44
CA ASP A 42 -10.06 7.31 23.61
C ASP A 42 -10.75 7.93 24.84
N LEU A 43 -9.99 8.61 25.71
CA LEU A 43 -10.54 9.28 26.90
C LEU A 43 -11.62 10.30 26.54
N ASP A 44 -12.38 10.70 27.54
CA ASP A 44 -13.33 11.79 27.45
C ASP A 44 -12.63 13.04 26.85
N ARG A 45 -13.29 13.79 25.94
CA ARG A 45 -12.63 14.80 25.09
C ARG A 45 -11.76 15.79 25.88
N ARG A 46 -12.23 16.21 27.05
CA ARG A 46 -11.54 17.12 28.01
C ARG A 46 -10.24 16.56 28.60
N ASN A 47 -10.07 15.23 28.58
CA ASN A 47 -8.98 14.49 29.22
C ASN A 47 -8.00 13.88 28.21
N ARG A 48 -8.24 14.07 26.90
CA ARG A 48 -7.35 13.56 25.86
C ARG A 48 -6.06 14.40 25.84
N PRO A 49 -4.88 13.79 25.67
CA PRO A 49 -3.62 14.52 25.55
C PRO A 49 -3.59 15.56 24.41
N ALA A 50 -4.43 15.41 23.39
CA ALA A 50 -4.51 16.30 22.24
C ALA A 50 -5.55 17.45 22.39
N VAL A 51 -6.11 17.67 23.59
CA VAL A 51 -7.13 18.70 23.86
C VAL A 51 -6.74 19.52 25.10
N PRO A 52 -6.81 20.87 25.06
CA PRO A 52 -7.19 21.70 23.92
C PRO A 52 -6.11 21.67 22.84
N LYS A 53 -6.53 21.68 21.57
CA LYS A 53 -5.58 21.85 20.46
C LYS A 53 -4.82 23.15 20.70
N GLU A 54 -3.51 23.15 20.48
CA GLU A 54 -2.63 24.33 20.68
C GLU A 54 -3.08 25.58 19.90
N ARG A 55 -4.05 25.46 18.98
CA ARG A 55 -4.59 26.59 18.22
C ARG A 55 -6.07 26.41 17.85
N THR A 56 -6.87 27.44 18.14
CA THR A 56 -8.22 27.63 17.58
C THR A 56 -8.24 29.01 16.89
N PRO A 57 -8.47 29.11 15.57
CA PRO A 57 -8.86 28.03 14.66
C PRO A 57 -7.71 27.07 14.28
N PRO A 58 -8.01 25.79 14.03
CA PRO A 58 -7.03 24.77 13.67
C PRO A 58 -6.64 24.85 12.18
N ARG A 59 -6.04 25.96 11.75
CA ARG A 59 -5.26 26.12 10.50
C ARG A 59 -4.73 27.55 10.40
N LEU A 60 -3.69 27.73 9.61
CA LEU A 60 -3.39 29.05 9.03
C LEU A 60 -4.61 29.46 8.19
N GLU A 61 -5.22 30.60 8.51
CA GLU A 61 -6.24 31.22 7.66
C GLU A 61 -5.59 31.56 6.31
N GLY A 62 -6.29 31.32 5.19
CA GLY A 62 -5.78 31.62 3.84
C GLY A 62 -4.94 30.51 3.18
N LEU A 63 -4.88 29.31 3.76
CA LEU A 63 -4.19 28.16 3.16
C LEU A 63 -5.05 27.55 2.03
N HIS A 64 -5.02 28.18 0.86
CA HIS A 64 -5.70 27.71 -0.35
C HIS A 64 -4.74 26.86 -1.18
N TRP A 65 -4.77 25.55 -0.97
CA TRP A 65 -4.15 24.64 -1.93
C TRP A 65 -5.01 24.64 -3.18
N HIS A 66 -4.39 24.90 -4.33
CA HIS A 66 -5.03 24.64 -5.61
C HIS A 66 -4.74 23.19 -5.97
N ASP A 67 -5.73 22.47 -6.49
CA ASP A 67 -5.49 21.14 -7.03
C ASP A 67 -4.44 21.25 -8.14
N ALA A 68 -3.45 20.35 -8.11
CA ALA A 68 -2.46 20.29 -9.17
C ALA A 68 -3.18 19.99 -10.50
N GLY A 69 -2.83 20.75 -11.55
CA GLY A 69 -3.35 20.49 -12.89
C GLY A 69 -2.99 19.08 -13.36
N GLN A 70 -3.93 18.43 -14.05
CA GLN A 70 -3.71 17.10 -14.61
C GLN A 70 -2.60 17.15 -15.65
N GLN A 71 -1.55 16.35 -15.47
CA GLN A 71 -0.50 16.25 -16.49
C GLN A 71 -1.04 15.55 -17.76
N PRO A 72 -0.47 15.82 -18.95
CA PRO A 72 -0.91 15.21 -20.20
C PRO A 72 -0.75 13.67 -20.21
N LEU A 73 -1.83 12.95 -20.46
CA LEU A 73 -1.83 11.49 -20.56
C LEU A 73 -1.38 11.03 -21.96
N ARG A 74 -0.06 10.94 -22.19
CA ARG A 74 0.54 10.54 -23.48
C ARG A 74 0.85 9.05 -23.60
N MET A 75 0.68 8.31 -22.52
CA MET A 75 1.03 6.89 -22.44
C MET A 75 0.00 6.17 -21.56
N LYS A 76 0.01 4.84 -21.62
CA LYS A 76 -0.78 4.04 -20.70
C LYS A 76 -0.17 4.16 -19.31
N VAL A 77 -0.97 4.64 -18.36
CA VAL A 77 -0.59 4.70 -16.95
C VAL A 77 -1.56 3.83 -16.19
N PHE A 78 -1.01 2.92 -15.39
CA PHE A 78 -1.81 2.10 -14.52
C PHE A 78 -2.01 2.81 -13.18
N HIS A 79 -3.22 2.73 -12.65
CA HIS A 79 -3.59 3.33 -11.38
C HIS A 79 -4.45 2.36 -10.57
N SER A 80 -4.64 2.69 -9.30
CA SER A 80 -5.50 1.96 -8.38
C SER A 80 -6.91 1.77 -8.94
N THR A 81 -7.44 0.55 -8.89
CA THR A 81 -8.84 0.26 -9.22
C THR A 81 -9.81 0.76 -8.15
N GLU A 82 -9.31 0.97 -6.93
CA GLU A 82 -10.11 1.36 -5.77
C GLU A 82 -10.29 2.88 -5.65
N ARG A 83 -9.44 3.65 -6.34
CA ARG A 83 -9.54 5.11 -6.36
C ARG A 83 -10.08 5.59 -7.71
N PRO A 84 -11.20 6.32 -7.73
CA PRO A 84 -11.73 6.87 -8.96
C PRO A 84 -10.82 7.98 -9.48
N GLY A 85 -10.56 7.95 -10.78
CA GLY A 85 -9.79 8.98 -11.48
C GLY A 85 -8.28 8.76 -11.46
N MET A 86 -7.63 9.47 -12.39
CA MET A 86 -6.17 9.45 -12.53
C MET A 86 -5.54 10.45 -11.55
N THR A 87 -4.37 10.13 -11.01
CA THR A 87 -3.62 11.11 -10.22
C THR A 87 -3.14 12.26 -11.12
N PRO A 88 -3.14 13.53 -10.65
CA PRO A 88 -2.66 14.66 -11.44
C PRO A 88 -1.22 14.50 -11.91
N VAL A 89 -0.39 13.90 -11.05
CA VAL A 89 1.02 13.58 -11.30
C VAL A 89 1.24 12.07 -11.13
N PHE A 90 2.05 11.51 -12.02
CA PHE A 90 2.37 10.10 -12.24
C PHE A 90 3.71 10.01 -12.97
N GLY A 91 4.44 8.90 -12.78
CA GLY A 91 5.75 8.69 -13.40
C GLY A 91 5.66 8.32 -14.89
N THR A 92 6.58 8.84 -15.70
CA THR A 92 6.63 8.62 -17.17
C THR A 92 7.92 7.97 -17.67
N SER A 93 8.87 7.67 -16.80
CA SER A 93 10.21 7.22 -17.18
C SER A 93 10.24 5.82 -17.80
N VAL A 94 9.29 4.95 -17.43
CA VAL A 94 9.25 3.55 -17.88
C VAL A 94 7.82 3.24 -18.36
N PRO A 95 7.48 3.57 -19.62
CA PRO A 95 6.16 3.26 -20.15
C PRO A 95 5.97 1.73 -20.23
N PRO A 96 4.76 1.22 -19.95
CA PRO A 96 4.48 -0.22 -20.11
C PRO A 96 4.71 -0.67 -21.55
N SER A 97 5.56 -1.68 -21.73
CA SER A 97 5.89 -2.24 -23.04
C SER A 97 6.03 -3.76 -22.98
N GLY A 98 6.00 -4.42 -24.14
CA GLY A 98 6.20 -5.86 -24.25
C GLY A 98 5.14 -6.72 -23.54
N PHE A 99 5.53 -7.96 -23.23
CA PHE A 99 4.75 -8.91 -22.45
C PHE A 99 4.70 -8.52 -20.98
N SER A 100 5.78 -7.97 -20.42
CA SER A 100 5.76 -7.48 -19.04
C SER A 100 4.75 -6.34 -18.83
N GLY A 101 4.55 -5.48 -19.82
CA GLY A 101 3.49 -4.48 -19.84
C GLY A 101 2.08 -5.07 -19.81
N ARG A 102 1.83 -6.17 -20.55
CA ARG A 102 0.55 -6.90 -20.52
C ARG A 102 0.30 -7.57 -19.17
N LEU A 103 1.34 -8.13 -18.55
CA LEU A 103 1.24 -8.69 -17.19
C LEU A 103 0.84 -7.61 -16.18
N ARG A 104 1.45 -6.41 -16.27
CA ARG A 104 1.06 -5.28 -15.43
C ARG A 104 -0.38 -4.87 -15.69
N GLU A 105 -0.80 -4.80 -16.94
CA GLU A 105 -2.21 -4.52 -17.28
C GLU A 105 -3.17 -5.52 -16.62
N MET A 106 -2.85 -6.82 -16.62
CA MET A 106 -3.66 -7.81 -15.91
C MET A 106 -3.64 -7.60 -14.39
N ALA A 107 -2.48 -7.29 -13.82
CA ALA A 107 -2.36 -7.02 -12.39
C ALA A 107 -3.27 -5.86 -11.95
N TYR A 108 -3.27 -4.76 -12.71
CA TYR A 108 -4.11 -3.58 -12.42
C TYR A 108 -5.60 -3.76 -12.75
N ARG A 109 -6.05 -4.95 -13.16
CA ARG A 109 -7.47 -5.32 -13.18
C ARG A 109 -7.94 -5.94 -11.86
N LEU A 110 -7.00 -6.31 -10.99
CA LEU A 110 -7.26 -6.87 -9.67
C LEU A 110 -7.24 -5.76 -8.61
N SER A 111 -7.88 -6.02 -7.46
CA SER A 111 -7.79 -5.13 -6.29
C SER A 111 -6.40 -5.20 -5.68
N GLU A 112 -5.95 -4.10 -5.07
CA GLU A 112 -4.66 -4.03 -4.38
C GLU A 112 -4.60 -4.93 -3.14
N ASN A 113 -5.76 -5.34 -2.60
CA ASN A 113 -5.85 -6.30 -1.51
C ASN A 113 -5.66 -7.75 -1.99
N ASP A 114 -5.73 -8.02 -3.29
CA ASP A 114 -5.54 -9.36 -3.84
C ASP A 114 -4.04 -9.68 -3.96
N VAL A 115 -3.60 -10.78 -3.33
CA VAL A 115 -2.22 -11.28 -3.45
C VAL A 115 -1.79 -11.48 -4.90
N ARG A 116 -2.72 -11.87 -5.79
CA ARG A 116 -2.42 -12.09 -7.22
C ARG A 116 -1.97 -10.81 -7.91
N HIS A 117 -2.47 -9.64 -7.51
CA HIS A 117 -2.02 -8.34 -8.02
C HIS A 117 -0.50 -8.21 -7.84
N TRP A 118 -0.04 -8.39 -6.61
CA TRP A 118 1.38 -8.26 -6.25
C TRP A 118 2.25 -9.35 -6.88
N LEU A 119 1.77 -10.60 -6.90
CA LEU A 119 2.51 -11.70 -7.53
C LEU A 119 2.67 -11.49 -9.04
N LEU A 120 1.65 -10.97 -9.72
CA LEU A 120 1.74 -10.63 -11.15
C LEU A 120 2.70 -9.49 -11.40
N LEU A 121 2.72 -8.45 -10.57
CA LEU A 121 3.68 -7.35 -10.70
C LEU A 121 5.12 -7.84 -10.52
N LEU A 122 5.40 -8.64 -9.47
CA LEU A 122 6.71 -9.23 -9.25
C LEU A 122 7.15 -10.12 -10.42
N PHE A 123 6.23 -10.91 -10.96
CA PHE A 123 6.51 -11.73 -12.14
C PHE A 123 6.78 -10.87 -13.37
N ALA A 124 6.00 -9.79 -13.59
CA ALA A 124 6.23 -8.85 -14.68
C ALA A 124 7.62 -8.20 -14.61
N ASP A 125 8.14 -7.92 -13.42
CA ASP A 125 9.51 -7.40 -13.25
C ASP A 125 10.57 -8.41 -13.67
N ARG A 126 10.37 -9.70 -13.38
CA ARG A 126 11.30 -10.76 -13.85
C ARG A 126 11.24 -10.91 -15.36
N VAL A 127 10.06 -10.84 -15.95
CA VAL A 127 9.91 -10.92 -17.41
C VAL A 127 10.52 -9.69 -18.08
N ASN A 128 10.35 -8.48 -17.54
CA ASN A 128 10.94 -7.27 -18.10
C ASN A 128 12.48 -7.34 -18.19
N VAL A 129 13.14 -7.96 -17.19
CA VAL A 129 14.59 -8.20 -17.23
C VAL A 129 14.96 -9.16 -18.37
N ALA A 130 14.20 -10.25 -18.54
CA ALA A 130 14.44 -11.20 -19.62
C ALA A 130 14.19 -10.58 -21.01
N GLU A 131 13.16 -9.73 -21.14
CA GLU A 131 12.87 -8.97 -22.36
C GLU A 131 14.00 -8.01 -22.70
N GLY A 132 14.50 -7.25 -21.72
CA GLY A 132 15.64 -6.34 -21.90
C GLY A 132 16.90 -7.09 -22.34
N LEU A 133 17.25 -8.19 -21.66
CA LEU A 133 18.39 -9.01 -22.05
C LEU A 133 18.24 -9.59 -23.47
N GLY A 134 17.03 -10.01 -23.84
CA GLY A 134 16.74 -10.48 -25.20
C GLY A 134 16.88 -9.37 -26.24
N GLN A 135 16.43 -8.15 -25.93
CA GLN A 135 16.59 -6.98 -26.80
C GLN A 135 18.07 -6.58 -26.96
N ASP A 136 18.84 -6.56 -25.87
CA ASP A 136 20.27 -6.26 -25.89
C ASP A 136 21.02 -7.27 -26.77
N LEU A 137 20.74 -8.56 -26.58
CA LEU A 137 21.32 -9.64 -27.39
C LEU A 137 20.93 -9.50 -28.87
N ALA A 138 19.68 -9.16 -29.17
CA ALA A 138 19.22 -8.95 -30.54
C ALA A 138 19.88 -7.73 -31.22
N GLN A 139 20.25 -6.72 -30.43
CA GLN A 139 21.00 -5.55 -30.88
C GLN A 139 22.52 -5.79 -30.93
N GLY A 140 22.98 -7.00 -30.59
CA GLY A 140 24.39 -7.39 -30.60
C GLY A 140 25.18 -6.91 -29.38
N HIS A 141 24.51 -6.36 -28.36
CA HIS A 141 25.14 -6.01 -27.10
C HIS A 141 25.06 -7.21 -26.15
N VAL A 142 26.22 -7.78 -25.80
CA VAL A 142 26.29 -8.82 -24.75
C VAL A 142 26.70 -8.13 -23.45
N PRO A 143 25.74 -7.80 -22.57
CA PRO A 143 26.08 -7.19 -21.28
C PRO A 143 26.92 -8.15 -20.44
N ASN A 144 27.89 -7.62 -19.69
CA ASN A 144 28.77 -8.42 -18.82
C ASN A 144 28.07 -8.77 -17.49
N VAL A 145 26.84 -9.28 -17.59
CA VAL A 145 25.97 -9.63 -16.47
C VAL A 145 26.65 -10.61 -15.53
N PHE A 146 27.46 -11.52 -16.08
CA PHE A 146 28.18 -12.52 -15.29
C PHE A 146 29.25 -11.90 -14.37
N ALA A 147 29.99 -10.89 -14.83
CA ALA A 147 30.96 -10.22 -13.97
C ALA A 147 30.28 -9.24 -13.01
N GLU A 148 29.26 -8.51 -13.47
CA GLU A 148 28.57 -7.48 -12.69
C GLU A 148 27.69 -8.06 -11.57
N MET A 149 27.02 -9.20 -11.80
CA MET A 149 26.25 -9.90 -10.76
C MET A 149 27.12 -10.78 -9.85
N GLY A 150 28.44 -10.67 -9.92
CA GLY A 150 29.34 -11.42 -9.04
C GLY A 150 29.44 -12.91 -9.37
N GLY A 151 29.17 -13.33 -10.60
CA GLY A 151 29.27 -14.74 -11.02
C GLY A 151 30.66 -15.36 -10.78
N ARG A 152 31.73 -14.55 -10.84
CA ARG A 152 33.09 -14.98 -10.45
C ARG A 152 33.20 -15.29 -8.94
N ALA A 153 32.51 -14.51 -8.11
CA ALA A 153 32.46 -14.76 -6.67
C ALA A 153 31.61 -15.99 -6.37
N GLU A 154 30.50 -16.19 -7.08
CA GLU A 154 29.64 -17.37 -6.94
C GLU A 154 30.34 -18.66 -7.39
N LEU A 155 31.07 -18.65 -8.51
CA LEU A 155 31.95 -19.74 -8.93
C LEU A 155 33.06 -20.07 -7.92
N ARG A 156 33.53 -19.09 -7.16
CA ARG A 156 34.64 -19.28 -6.22
C ARG A 156 34.16 -19.77 -4.86
N HIS A 157 33.03 -19.25 -4.37
CA HIS A 157 32.56 -19.50 -3.00
C HIS A 157 31.32 -20.38 -2.92
N ASN A 158 30.53 -20.51 -3.99
CA ASN A 158 29.29 -21.28 -4.01
C ASN A 158 29.02 -21.97 -5.37
N ARG A 159 29.91 -22.89 -5.75
CA ARG A 159 29.79 -23.65 -7.01
C ARG A 159 28.50 -24.45 -7.08
N ALA A 160 28.10 -25.10 -5.98
CA ALA A 160 26.88 -25.91 -5.92
C ALA A 160 25.61 -25.05 -6.15
N GLY A 161 25.55 -23.87 -5.54
CA GLY A 161 24.45 -22.92 -5.75
C GLY A 161 24.38 -22.43 -7.19
N LEU A 162 25.52 -22.14 -7.81
CA LEU A 162 25.57 -21.75 -9.22
C LEU A 162 25.07 -22.86 -10.15
N PHE A 163 25.56 -24.10 -9.98
CA PHE A 163 25.11 -25.22 -10.80
C PHE A 163 23.62 -25.48 -10.65
N THR A 164 23.10 -25.36 -9.42
CA THR A 164 21.65 -25.50 -9.16
C THR A 164 20.86 -24.43 -9.89
N LYS A 165 21.29 -23.16 -9.84
CA LYS A 165 20.66 -22.06 -10.59
C LYS A 165 20.66 -22.31 -12.09
N VAL A 166 21.80 -22.74 -12.65
CA VAL A 166 21.92 -23.04 -14.08
C VAL A 166 21.03 -24.21 -14.48
N ALA A 167 20.97 -25.27 -13.67
CA ALA A 167 20.11 -26.42 -13.93
C ALA A 167 18.62 -26.04 -13.92
N VAL A 168 18.18 -25.27 -12.91
CA VAL A 168 16.79 -24.80 -12.80
C VAL A 168 16.44 -23.85 -13.96
N ALA A 169 17.32 -22.92 -14.31
CA ALA A 169 17.11 -22.00 -15.42
C ALA A 169 16.99 -22.76 -16.75
N SER A 170 17.92 -23.69 -17.00
CA SER A 170 17.90 -24.53 -18.21
C SER A 170 16.64 -25.38 -18.30
N LEU A 171 16.20 -25.97 -17.17
CA LEU A 171 14.97 -26.74 -17.12
C LEU A 171 13.74 -25.87 -17.41
N ALA A 172 13.65 -24.69 -16.80
CA ALA A 172 12.54 -23.77 -17.03
C ALA A 172 12.44 -23.33 -18.50
N VAL A 173 13.57 -23.00 -19.11
CA VAL A 173 13.64 -22.66 -20.55
C VAL A 173 13.25 -23.85 -21.41
N GLY A 174 13.79 -25.05 -21.12
CA GLY A 174 13.50 -26.27 -21.86
C GLY A 174 12.03 -26.67 -21.80
N VAL A 175 11.41 -26.61 -20.61
CA VAL A 175 9.97 -26.86 -20.43
C VAL A 175 9.15 -25.80 -21.17
N GLY A 176 9.51 -24.52 -21.08
CA GLY A 176 8.86 -23.46 -21.84
C GLY A 176 8.90 -23.71 -23.35
N TYR A 177 10.06 -24.09 -23.90
CA TYR A 177 10.23 -24.42 -25.31
C TYR A 177 9.38 -25.64 -25.73
N LEU A 178 9.34 -26.69 -24.90
CA LEU A 178 8.50 -27.87 -25.17
C LEU A 178 7.00 -27.52 -25.17
N LEU A 179 6.55 -26.68 -24.25
CA LEU A 179 5.15 -26.25 -24.21
C LEU A 179 4.76 -25.40 -25.42
N LEU A 180 5.67 -24.51 -25.88
CA LEU A 180 5.44 -23.70 -27.08
C LEU A 180 5.40 -24.56 -28.35
N THR A 181 6.36 -25.48 -28.51
CA THR A 181 6.42 -26.36 -29.70
C THR A 181 5.25 -27.34 -29.77
N ARG A 182 4.72 -27.81 -28.63
CA ARG A 182 3.50 -28.62 -28.58
C ARG A 182 2.27 -27.85 -29.06
N ARG A 183 2.11 -26.59 -28.66
CA ARG A 183 1.00 -25.73 -29.13
C ARG A 183 1.03 -25.48 -30.63
N HIS A 184 2.21 -25.37 -31.22
CA HIS A 184 2.35 -25.17 -32.67
C HIS A 184 2.00 -26.41 -33.50
N ARG A 185 2.17 -27.62 -32.95
CA ARG A 185 1.79 -28.87 -33.66
C ARG A 185 0.28 -29.06 -33.71
N THR A 186 -0.41 -28.82 -32.60
CA THR A 186 -1.88 -28.94 -32.54
C THR A 186 -2.58 -27.92 -33.43
N ALA A 187 -1.98 -26.75 -33.69
CA ALA A 187 -2.54 -25.72 -34.58
C ALA A 187 -2.35 -26.02 -36.08
N MET A 188 -1.63 -27.09 -36.44
CA MET A 188 -1.41 -27.52 -37.82
C MET A 188 -2.21 -28.80 -38.17
N GLU A 189 -2.87 -29.40 -37.17
CA GLU A 189 -3.73 -30.58 -37.31
C GLU A 189 -5.22 -30.21 -37.38
N ASP A 190 -5.57 -28.94 -37.18
CA ASP A 190 -6.89 -28.33 -37.43
C ASP A 190 -6.86 -27.51 -38.73
#